data_AF-E3MGY7-F1
#
_entry.id   AF-E3MGY7-F1
#
_cell.length_a   1.000
_cell.length_b   1.000
_cell.length_c   1.000
_cell.angle_alpha   90.00
_cell.angle_beta   90.00
_cell.angle_gamma   90.00
#
_symmetry.space_group_name_H-M   'P 1'
#
loop_
_entity.id
_entity.type
_entity.pdbx_description
1 polymer ?
#
loop_
_entity_poly.entity_id
_entity_poly.type
_entity_poly.pdbx_seq_one_letter_code
_entity_poly.pdbx_strand_id
1 'polypeptide(L)'
;MLNLQEIRQLDQWKNSRCVEVVVDGFHVQIQDFLNFEEVDIYCRMMAVQDIVSLKENFLASSTLSSFDIQTDADFNESEQLHASFGLPSLPVDQGVFQKKWFFRIPNNENVLSVNLTMADQLIFRPLFLNRVSMSVPILSGRSLR
;
A
#
# COMPACT_ATOMS: atom_id res chain seq x y z
N MET A 1 -11.54 -13.89 -22.64
CA MET A 1 -10.35 -13.51 -21.85
C MET A 1 -10.00 -12.09 -22.28
N LEU A 2 -10.02 -11.14 -21.35
CA LEU A 2 -9.71 -9.73 -21.62
C LEU A 2 -8.19 -9.54 -21.71
N ASN A 3 -7.70 -8.85 -22.74
CA ASN A 3 -6.28 -8.55 -22.90
C ASN A 3 -5.96 -7.18 -22.31
N LEU A 4 -5.22 -7.14 -21.20
CA LEU A 4 -4.84 -5.88 -20.54
C LEU A 4 -4.08 -4.95 -21.48
N GLN A 5 -3.28 -5.48 -22.42
CA GLN A 5 -2.55 -4.64 -23.40
C GLN A 5 -3.50 -3.86 -24.31
N GLU A 6 -4.62 -4.46 -24.71
CA GLU A 6 -5.64 -3.81 -25.53
C GLU A 6 -6.43 -2.77 -24.72
N ILE A 7 -6.80 -3.12 -23.49
CA ILE A 7 -7.54 -2.22 -22.58
C ILE A 7 -6.73 -0.95 -22.32
N ARG A 8 -5.41 -1.06 -22.13
CA ARG A 8 -4.52 0.09 -21.90
C ARG A 8 -4.48 1.10 -23.04
N GLN A 9 -4.89 0.70 -24.26
CA GLN A 9 -4.95 1.60 -25.40
C GLN A 9 -6.22 2.44 -25.44
N LEU A 10 -7.24 2.06 -24.68
CA LEU A 10 -8.52 2.74 -24.62
C LEU A 10 -8.40 4.11 -23.97
N ASP A 11 -9.13 5.09 -24.50
CA ASP A 11 -9.15 6.45 -23.94
C ASP A 11 -9.69 6.46 -22.51
N GLN A 12 -10.61 5.54 -22.18
CA GLN A 12 -11.12 5.37 -20.82
C GLN A 12 -10.01 5.02 -19.84
N TRP A 13 -9.09 4.12 -20.22
CA TRP A 13 -7.96 3.74 -19.38
C TRP A 13 -7.00 4.92 -19.18
N LYS A 14 -6.68 5.63 -20.26
CA LYS A 14 -5.70 6.72 -20.25
C LYS A 14 -6.16 7.96 -19.49
N ASN A 15 -7.47 8.21 -19.41
CA ASN A 15 -8.05 9.40 -18.81
C ASN A 15 -8.77 9.14 -17.48
N SER A 16 -8.90 7.89 -17.05
CA SER A 16 -9.53 7.59 -15.75
C SER A 16 -8.59 7.95 -14.60
N ARG A 17 -9.20 8.42 -13.50
CA ARG A 17 -8.51 8.65 -12.22
C ARG A 17 -8.48 7.40 -11.36
N CYS A 18 -9.48 6.53 -11.52
CA CYS A 18 -9.67 5.35 -10.69
C CYS A 18 -9.72 4.09 -11.57
N VAL A 19 -9.21 2.98 -11.06
CA VAL A 19 -9.32 1.68 -11.73
C VAL A 19 -9.52 0.56 -10.72
N GLU A 20 -10.45 -0.33 -11.03
CA GLU A 20 -10.68 -1.57 -10.29
C GLU A 20 -10.45 -2.74 -11.25
N VAL A 21 -9.60 -3.70 -10.87
CA VAL A 21 -9.29 -4.86 -11.69
C VAL A 21 -9.33 -6.14 -10.87
N VAL A 22 -10.05 -7.13 -11.40
CA VAL A 22 -10.02 -8.52 -10.91
C VAL A 22 -9.18 -9.35 -11.88
N VAL A 23 -8.11 -9.94 -11.35
CA VAL A 23 -7.11 -10.69 -12.12
C VAL A 23 -7.08 -12.13 -11.67
N ASP A 24 -7.53 -13.01 -12.56
CA ASP A 24 -7.42 -14.46 -12.40
C ASP A 24 -6.36 -15.02 -13.35
N GLY A 25 -5.33 -15.66 -12.79
CA GLY A 25 -4.38 -16.48 -13.54
C GLY A 25 -3.20 -15.76 -14.23
N PHE A 26 -3.00 -14.44 -14.08
CA PHE A 26 -1.79 -13.76 -14.58
C PHE A 26 -1.17 -12.81 -13.56
N HIS A 27 0.12 -12.55 -13.72
CA HIS A 27 0.89 -11.68 -12.83
C HIS A 27 0.61 -10.21 -13.16
N VAL A 28 0.25 -9.43 -12.14
CA VAL A 28 -0.04 -8.00 -12.25
C VAL A 28 1.25 -7.21 -12.14
N GLN A 29 1.55 -6.37 -13.13
CA GLN A 29 2.67 -5.43 -13.05
C GLN A 29 2.17 -4.12 -12.46
N ILE A 30 2.59 -3.79 -11.24
CA ILE A 30 2.16 -2.56 -10.53
C ILE A 30 2.40 -1.29 -11.36
N GLN A 31 3.47 -1.28 -12.17
CA GLN A 31 3.83 -0.14 -13.04
C GLN A 31 2.68 0.27 -13.98
N ASP A 32 1.83 -0.67 -14.37
CA ASP A 32 0.71 -0.41 -15.27
C ASP A 32 -0.40 0.45 -14.62
N PHE A 33 -0.35 0.61 -13.30
CA PHE A 33 -1.39 1.26 -12.50
C PHE A 33 -0.92 2.56 -11.84
N LEU A 34 0.37 2.93 -11.98
CA LEU A 34 0.93 4.09 -11.27
C LEU A 34 0.42 5.45 -11.78
N ASN A 35 -0.21 5.49 -12.96
CA ASN A 35 -0.77 6.71 -13.54
C ASN A 35 -2.16 7.06 -12.99
N PHE A 36 -2.79 6.15 -12.25
CA PHE A 36 -4.07 6.41 -11.60
C PHE A 36 -3.86 7.17 -10.29
N GLU A 37 -4.93 7.73 -9.77
CA GLU A 37 -4.98 8.26 -8.42
C GLU A 37 -5.44 7.19 -7.43
N GLU A 38 -6.40 6.35 -7.83
CA GLU A 38 -6.97 5.28 -7.01
C GLU A 38 -6.93 3.95 -7.75
N VAL A 39 -6.43 2.91 -7.09
CA VAL A 39 -6.27 1.58 -7.68
C VAL A 39 -6.77 0.53 -6.71
N ASP A 40 -7.70 -0.32 -7.15
CA ASP A 40 -8.16 -1.50 -6.42
C ASP A 40 -7.87 -2.75 -7.25
N ILE A 41 -7.06 -3.66 -6.72
CA ILE A 41 -6.67 -4.91 -7.41
C ILE A 41 -7.08 -6.11 -6.58
N TYR A 42 -7.81 -7.01 -7.20
CA TYR A 42 -8.06 -8.35 -6.68
C TYR A 42 -7.22 -9.32 -7.51
N CYS A 43 -6.27 -10.01 -6.89
CA CYS A 43 -5.42 -10.97 -7.59
C CYS A 43 -5.10 -12.19 -6.72
N ARG A 44 -4.78 -13.33 -7.32
CA ARG A 44 -4.53 -14.54 -6.53
C ARG A 44 -3.31 -14.41 -5.58
N MET A 45 -2.22 -13.84 -6.08
CA MET A 45 -0.96 -13.66 -5.36
C MET A 45 -0.26 -12.40 -5.87
N MET A 46 0.57 -11.78 -5.03
CA MET A 46 1.47 -10.72 -5.41
C MET A 46 2.81 -10.88 -4.68
N ALA A 47 3.92 -10.65 -5.37
CA ALA A 47 5.24 -10.84 -4.77
C ALA A 47 5.59 -9.67 -3.84
N VAL A 48 6.29 -9.94 -2.72
CA VAL A 48 6.82 -8.89 -1.84
C VAL A 48 7.63 -7.83 -2.60
N GLN A 49 8.38 -8.20 -3.64
CA GLN A 49 9.18 -7.23 -4.41
C GLN A 49 8.30 -6.18 -5.10
N ASP A 50 7.12 -6.57 -5.58
CA ASP A 50 6.16 -5.64 -6.17
C ASP A 50 5.58 -4.72 -5.09
N ILE A 51 5.21 -5.29 -3.93
CA ILE A 51 4.74 -4.54 -2.76
C ILE A 51 5.77 -3.47 -2.33
N VAL A 52 7.05 -3.85 -2.27
CA VAL A 52 8.15 -2.94 -1.94
C VAL A 52 8.29 -1.86 -3.01
N SER A 53 8.22 -2.24 -4.29
CA SER A 53 8.29 -1.29 -5.40
C SER A 53 7.14 -0.29 -5.37
N LEU A 54 5.93 -0.71 -5.00
CA LEU A 54 4.79 0.19 -4.81
C LEU A 54 5.06 1.20 -3.68
N LYS A 55 5.56 0.73 -2.53
CA LYS A 55 5.98 1.60 -1.43
C LYS A 55 6.97 2.66 -1.93
N GLU A 56 8.02 2.27 -2.64
CA GLU A 56 9.02 3.22 -3.15
C GLU A 56 8.42 4.23 -4.12
N ASN A 57 7.46 3.83 -4.97
CA ASN A 57 6.76 4.76 -5.87
C ASN A 57 5.97 5.83 -5.10
N PHE A 58 5.26 5.47 -4.03
CA PHE A 58 4.61 6.45 -3.15
C PHE A 58 5.63 7.45 -2.56
N LEU A 59 6.82 6.97 -2.17
CA LEU A 59 7.87 7.82 -1.60
C LEU A 59 8.53 8.72 -2.65
N ALA A 60 8.59 8.29 -3.91
CA ALA A 60 9.24 9.00 -5.01
C ALA A 60 8.40 10.12 -5.66
N SER A 61 7.26 10.51 -5.07
CA SER A 61 6.27 11.47 -5.59
C SER A 61 5.28 10.86 -6.59
N SER A 62 4.44 9.95 -6.10
CA SER A 62 3.31 9.40 -6.86
C SER A 62 2.10 10.34 -6.88
N THR A 63 1.29 10.24 -7.95
CA THR A 63 -0.09 10.79 -8.04
C THR A 63 -1.11 9.96 -7.25
N LEU A 64 -0.72 8.78 -6.76
CA LEU A 64 -1.59 7.87 -6.03
C LEU A 64 -2.03 8.49 -4.70
N SER A 65 -3.35 8.58 -4.52
CA SER A 65 -3.99 8.80 -3.23
C SER A 65 -4.27 7.46 -2.52
N SER A 66 -4.32 6.36 -3.29
CA SER A 66 -4.93 5.10 -2.89
C SER A 66 -4.42 3.94 -3.75
N PHE A 67 -3.98 2.86 -3.12
CA PHE A 67 -3.70 1.58 -3.79
C PHE A 67 -4.03 0.42 -2.84
N ASP A 68 -5.06 -0.36 -3.18
CA ASP A 68 -5.48 -1.54 -2.42
C ASP A 68 -5.25 -2.81 -3.23
N ILE A 69 -4.68 -3.80 -2.56
CA ILE A 69 -4.53 -5.14 -3.11
C ILE A 69 -5.20 -6.13 -2.18
N GLN A 70 -6.13 -6.90 -2.74
CA GLN A 70 -6.75 -8.05 -2.09
C GLN A 70 -6.17 -9.32 -2.72
N THR A 71 -5.63 -10.21 -1.89
CA THR A 71 -5.14 -11.52 -2.34
C THR A 71 -6.06 -12.67 -1.93
N ASP A 72 -6.21 -13.68 -2.79
CA ASP A 72 -6.99 -14.91 -2.49
C ASP A 72 -6.18 -15.96 -1.70
N ALA A 73 -4.86 -15.95 -1.84
CA ALA A 73 -4.00 -16.84 -1.09
C ALA A 73 -3.67 -16.23 0.27
N ASP A 74 -3.66 -17.08 1.32
CA ASP A 74 -3.12 -16.72 2.63
C ASP A 74 -1.76 -16.06 2.41
N PHE A 75 -1.64 -14.76 2.71
CA PHE A 75 -0.43 -13.99 2.50
C PHE A 75 0.61 -14.39 3.57
N ASN A 76 1.20 -15.58 3.38
CA ASN A 76 2.18 -16.17 4.30
C ASN A 76 3.56 -15.47 4.22
N GLU A 77 3.66 -14.36 3.49
CA GLU A 77 4.87 -13.55 3.32
C GLU A 77 5.04 -12.49 4.42
N SER A 78 4.31 -12.64 5.54
CA SER A 78 4.47 -11.86 6.78
C SER A 78 5.94 -11.64 7.16
N GLU A 79 6.77 -12.69 7.10
CA GLU A 79 8.20 -12.59 7.42
C GLU A 79 9.01 -11.85 6.36
N GLN A 80 8.68 -12.02 5.08
CA GLN A 80 9.35 -11.31 3.99
C GLN A 80 9.01 -9.82 3.99
N LEU A 81 7.77 -9.46 4.34
CA LEU A 81 7.41 -8.07 4.61
C LEU A 81 8.15 -7.53 5.82
N HIS A 82 8.30 -8.29 6.91
CA HIS A 82 9.11 -7.83 8.04
C HIS A 82 10.57 -7.58 7.66
N ALA A 83 11.15 -8.43 6.81
CA ALA A 83 12.51 -8.23 6.32
C ALA A 83 12.63 -6.96 5.47
N SER A 84 11.58 -6.60 4.73
CA SER A 84 11.60 -5.46 3.80
C SER A 84 11.15 -4.14 4.42
N PHE A 85 10.15 -4.17 5.30
CA PHE A 85 9.50 -3.00 5.91
C PHE A 85 9.90 -2.79 7.38
N GLY A 86 10.55 -3.78 8.00
CA GLY A 86 10.75 -3.83 9.44
C GLY A 86 9.52 -4.34 10.18
N LEU A 87 9.58 -4.32 11.51
CA LEU A 87 8.46 -4.70 12.36
C LEU A 87 7.31 -3.68 12.21
N PRO A 88 6.05 -4.16 12.21
CA PRO A 88 4.91 -3.26 12.22
C PRO A 88 4.87 -2.43 13.49
N SER A 89 4.26 -1.25 13.42
CA SER A 89 3.96 -0.42 14.58
C SER A 89 3.04 -1.18 15.55
N LEU A 90 3.23 -0.94 16.85
CA LEU A 90 2.38 -1.53 17.89
C LEU A 90 0.91 -1.18 17.64
N PRO A 91 -0.02 -2.14 17.83
CA PRO A 91 -1.44 -1.89 17.64
C PRO A 91 -1.90 -0.79 18.61
N VAL A 92 -2.57 0.20 18.04
CA VAL A 92 -3.10 1.37 18.76
C VAL A 92 -4.43 1.02 19.42
N ASP A 93 -5.24 0.23 18.72
CA ASP A 93 -6.48 -0.34 19.22
C ASP A 93 -6.26 -1.80 19.60
N GLN A 94 -6.54 -2.12 20.86
CA GLN A 94 -6.35 -3.45 21.46
C GLN A 94 -7.29 -4.54 20.89
N GLY A 95 -8.09 -4.22 19.86
CA GLY A 95 -9.09 -5.13 19.27
C GLY A 95 -8.94 -5.39 17.77
N VAL A 96 -8.04 -4.70 17.06
CA VAL A 96 -7.86 -4.90 15.60
C VAL A 96 -6.47 -5.47 15.34
N PHE A 97 -6.40 -6.75 14.98
CA PHE A 97 -5.18 -7.42 14.54
C PHE A 97 -4.83 -7.01 13.11
N GLN A 98 -4.44 -5.75 12.92
CA GLN A 98 -3.88 -5.26 11.67
C GLN A 98 -2.41 -4.91 11.86
N LYS A 99 -1.58 -5.31 10.92
CA LYS A 99 -0.18 -4.86 10.90
C LYS A 99 -0.13 -3.54 10.16
N LYS A 100 0.54 -2.55 10.76
CA LYS A 100 0.63 -1.22 10.20
C LYS A 100 2.07 -0.76 10.13
N TRP A 101 2.45 -0.13 9.02
CA TRP A 101 3.74 0.50 8.83
C TRP A 101 3.54 1.95 8.40
N PHE A 102 4.50 2.79 8.77
CA PHE A 102 4.49 4.20 8.46
C PHE A 102 5.84 4.59 7.86
N PHE A 103 5.81 5.22 6.69
CA PHE A 103 7.00 5.66 5.97
C PHE A 103 6.95 7.15 5.70
N ARG A 104 8.05 7.84 5.99
CA ARG A 104 8.14 9.28 5.75
C ARG A 104 8.23 9.55 4.25
N ILE A 105 7.29 10.32 3.70
CA ILE A 105 7.39 10.82 2.33
C ILE A 105 8.30 12.06 2.35
N PRO A 106 9.40 12.10 1.56
CA PRO A 106 10.28 13.25 1.49
C PRO A 106 9.54 14.53 1.07
N ASN A 107 9.84 15.66 1.72
CA ASN A 107 9.29 16.98 1.42
C ASN A 107 7.75 17.09 1.42
N ASN A 108 7.05 16.13 2.04
CA ASN A 108 5.59 16.12 2.14
C ASN A 108 5.20 16.07 3.61
N GLU A 109 4.14 16.75 4.03
CA GLU A 109 3.65 16.68 5.41
C GLU A 109 3.01 15.33 5.74
N ASN A 110 2.55 14.61 4.72
CA ASN A 110 1.98 13.28 4.86
C ASN A 110 3.04 12.22 5.20
N VAL A 111 2.55 11.12 5.73
CA VAL A 111 3.26 9.85 5.97
C VAL A 111 2.51 8.78 5.22
N LEU A 112 3.22 7.94 4.49
CA LEU A 112 2.61 6.77 3.86
C LEU A 112 2.26 5.75 4.93
N SER A 113 0.99 5.42 5.05
CA SER A 113 0.50 4.30 5.83
C SER A 113 0.39 3.07 4.94
N VAL A 114 0.90 1.95 5.41
CA VAL A 114 0.68 0.63 4.81
C VAL A 114 0.02 -0.26 5.85
N ASN A 115 -1.13 -0.83 5.53
CA ASN A 115 -1.87 -1.71 6.44
C ASN A 115 -2.03 -3.08 5.80
N LEU A 116 -1.76 -4.14 6.54
CA LEU A 116 -2.13 -5.51 6.20
C LEU A 116 -3.22 -5.97 7.17
N THR A 117 -4.40 -6.25 6.62
CA THR A 117 -5.58 -6.68 7.40
C THR A 117 -5.56 -8.20 7.64
N MET A 118 -6.46 -8.69 8.49
CA MET A 118 -6.64 -10.14 8.68
C MET A 118 -7.23 -10.85 7.44
N ALA A 119 -7.78 -10.09 6.50
CA ALA A 119 -8.30 -10.62 5.23
C ALA A 119 -7.23 -10.60 4.13
N ASP A 120 -5.94 -10.46 4.48
CA ASP A 120 -4.83 -10.33 3.53
C ASP A 120 -5.01 -9.20 2.51
N GLN A 121 -5.69 -8.14 2.94
CA GLN A 121 -5.79 -6.90 2.18
C GLN A 121 -4.60 -6.00 2.54
N LEU A 122 -3.88 -5.55 1.53
CA LEU A 122 -2.79 -4.59 1.65
C LEU A 122 -3.25 -3.21 1.16
N ILE A 123 -3.24 -2.23 2.05
CA ILE A 123 -3.80 -0.90 1.83
C ILE A 123 -2.71 0.16 1.95
N PHE A 124 -2.46 0.91 0.88
CA PHE A 124 -1.53 2.05 0.85
C PHE A 124 -2.27 3.37 0.81
N ARG A 125 -2.04 4.24 1.81
CA ARG A 125 -2.65 5.57 1.87
C ARG A 125 -1.67 6.61 2.43
N PRO A 126 -1.45 7.75 1.76
CA PRO A 126 -0.84 8.91 2.38
C PRO A 126 -1.79 9.46 3.47
N LEU A 127 -1.27 9.63 4.69
CA LEU A 127 -2.01 10.19 5.83
C LEU A 127 -1.34 11.47 6.31
N PHE A 128 -2.14 12.47 6.65
CA PHE A 128 -1.64 13.68 7.29
C PHE A 128 -1.06 13.37 8.68
N LEU A 129 0.14 13.86 8.99
CA LEU A 129 0.90 13.49 10.20
C LEU A 129 0.12 13.70 11.50
N ASN A 130 -0.73 14.74 11.59
CA ASN A 130 -1.55 15.00 12.79
C ASN A 130 -2.56 13.87 13.10
N ARG A 131 -2.95 13.06 12.12
CA ARG A 131 -3.77 11.86 12.35
C ARG A 131 -2.96 10.66 12.84
N VAL A 132 -1.64 10.66 12.62
CA VAL A 132 -0.72 9.64 13.14
C VAL A 132 -0.40 9.90 14.62
N SER A 133 -0.28 11.17 15.04
CA SER A 133 0.02 11.54 16.44
C SER A 133 -1.10 11.24 17.45
N MET A 134 -2.36 11.11 17.02
CA MET A 134 -3.41 10.57 17.90
C MET A 134 -3.29 9.05 18.12
N SER A 135 -2.42 8.39 17.35
CA SER A 135 -2.32 6.93 17.31
C SER A 135 -0.96 6.39 17.78
N VAL A 136 0.02 7.26 18.07
CA VAL A 136 1.29 6.83 18.67
C VAL A 136 1.56 7.72 19.87
N PRO A 137 1.68 7.17 21.10
CA PRO A 137 2.21 7.96 22.20
C PRO A 137 3.66 8.28 21.85
N ILE A 138 3.92 9.53 21.51
CA ILE A 138 5.26 10.03 21.29
C ILE A 138 6.00 9.88 22.62
N LEU A 139 6.85 8.85 22.74
CA LEU A 139 7.90 8.83 23.76
C LEU A 139 8.86 9.96 23.41
N SER A 140 8.52 11.16 23.89
CA SER A 140 9.43 12.29 23.90
C SER A 140 10.64 11.88 24.73
N GLY A 141 11.74 11.57 24.05
CA GLY A 141 13.05 11.42 24.66
C GLY A 141 13.47 12.76 25.26
N ARG A 142 13.13 12.99 26.53
CA ARG A 142 13.84 13.97 27.35
C ARG A 142 15.15 13.30 27.78
N SER A 143 16.21 13.62 27.05
CA SER A 143 17.57 13.52 27.57
C SER A 143 17.64 14.41 28.81
N LEU A 144 17.71 13.78 29.98
CA LEU A 144 18.18 14.44 31.19
C LEU A 144 19.71 14.42 31.15
N ARG A 145 20.27 15.61 31.29
CA ARG A 145 21.68 15.86 31.59
C ARG A 145 22.04 15.29 32.96
#